data_AF-A0A7J9XUF4-F1
#
_entry.id   AF-A0A7J9XUF4-F1
#
_cell.length_a   1.000
_cell.length_b   1.000
_cell.length_c   1.000
_cell.angle_alpha   90.00
_cell.angle_beta   90.00
_cell.angle_gamma   90.00
#
_symmetry.space_group_name_H-M   'P 1'
#
loop_
_entity.id
_entity.type
_entity.pdbx_description
1 polymer ?
#
loop_
_entity_poly.entity_id
_entity_poly.type
_entity_poly.pdbx_seq_one_letter_code
_entity_poly.pdbx_strand_id
1 'polypeptide(L)' 'MRVEVDPNICEGHGQCNAVAPEVYDLDDDGYSVVKVPEPGPDLEEPAREGAAACPVQAITISE' A
#
# COMPACT_ATOMS: atom_id res chain seq x y z
N MET A 1 -11.58 7.60 -2.32
CA MET A 1 -10.84 6.32 -2.47
C MET A 1 -10.36 5.86 -1.11
N ARG A 2 -10.38 4.54 -0.89
CA ARG A 2 -9.90 3.88 0.32
C ARG A 2 -8.90 2.79 -0.04
N VAL A 3 -7.77 2.76 0.64
CA VAL A 3 -6.66 1.82 0.46
C VAL A 3 -6.62 0.84 1.62
N GLU A 4 -6.56 -0.46 1.33
CA GLU A 4 -6.49 -1.52 2.33
C GLU A 4 -5.45 -2.58 1.92
N VAL A 5 -4.72 -3.12 2.90
CA VAL A 5 -3.80 -4.25 2.72
C VAL A 5 -4.44 -5.48 3.37
N ASP A 6 -4.51 -6.60 2.64
CA ASP A 6 -4.89 -7.88 3.21
C ASP A 6 -3.66 -8.56 3.85
N PRO A 7 -3.62 -8.69 5.19
CA PRO A 7 -2.48 -9.30 5.88
C PRO A 7 -2.35 -10.81 5.62
N ASN A 8 -3.40 -11.48 5.11
CA ASN A 8 -3.32 -12.90 4.77
C ASN A 8 -2.68 -13.13 3.39
N ILE A 9 -2.59 -12.08 2.56
CA ILE A 9 -1.99 -12.13 1.22
C ILE A 9 -0.63 -11.43 1.20
N CYS A 10 -0.42 -10.43 2.07
CA CYS A 10 0.86 -9.72 2.12
C CYS A 10 2.01 -10.66 2.50
N GLU A 11 3.04 -10.75 1.66
CA GLU A 11 4.25 -11.57 1.90
C GLU A 11 5.50 -10.71 2.23
N GLY A 12 5.34 -9.41 2.53
CA GLY A 12 6.44 -8.55 3.00
C GLY A 12 7.49 -8.17 1.95
N HIS A 13 7.13 -8.09 0.66
CA HIS A 13 8.07 -7.74 -0.42
C HIS A 13 8.59 -6.29 -0.42
N GLY A 14 7.96 -5.39 0.33
CA GLY A 14 8.39 -3.99 0.47
C GLY A 14 8.21 -3.07 -0.76
N GLN A 15 7.71 -3.57 -1.89
CA GLN A 15 7.66 -2.79 -3.13
C GLN A 15 6.69 -1.60 -3.06
N CYS A 16 5.56 -1.74 -2.36
CA CYS A 16 4.60 -0.67 -2.15
C CYS A 16 5.23 0.52 -1.42
N ASN A 17 5.98 0.27 -0.34
CA ASN A 17 6.71 1.29 0.40
C ASN A 17 7.88 1.89 -0.40
N ALA A 18 8.59 1.09 -1.20
CA ALA A 18 9.68 1.59 -2.04
C ALA A 18 9.18 2.56 -3.13
N VAL A 19 7.98 2.33 -3.67
CA VAL A 19 7.35 3.15 -4.71
C VAL A 19 6.62 4.36 -4.13
N ALA A 20 5.85 4.18 -3.06
CA ALA A 20 5.02 5.22 -2.46
C ALA A 20 5.15 5.23 -0.91
N PRO A 21 6.32 5.62 -0.37
CA PRO A 21 6.60 5.65 1.08
C PRO A 21 5.72 6.63 1.88
N GLU A 22 5.07 7.56 1.20
CA GLU A 22 4.10 8.50 1.74
C GLU A 22 2.73 7.85 2.02
N VAL A 23 2.39 6.75 1.33
CA VAL A 23 1.12 6.02 1.51
C VAL A 23 1.32 4.70 2.28
N TYR A 24 2.43 4.01 2.04
CA TYR A 24 2.69 2.67 2.59
C TYR A 24 3.89 2.68 3.52
N ASP A 25 3.79 1.95 4.62
CA ASP A 25 4.91 1.62 5.50
C ASP A 25 5.08 0.11 5.62
N LEU A 26 6.17 -0.29 6.26
CA LEU A 26 6.38 -1.66 6.71
C LEU A 26 6.36 -1.69 8.25
N ASP A 27 5.71 -2.69 8.82
CA ASP A 27 5.80 -2.96 10.25
C ASP A 27 7.15 -3.58 10.65
N ASP A 28 7.33 -3.85 11.94
CA ASP A 28 8.57 -4.40 12.49
C ASP A 28 8.91 -5.80 11.94
N ASP A 29 7.91 -6.52 11.40
CA ASP A 29 8.06 -7.84 10.79
C ASP A 29 8.21 -7.76 9.25
N GLY A 30 8.17 -6.55 8.67
CA GLY A 30 8.34 -6.28 7.25
C GLY A 30 7.06 -6.38 6.41
N TYR A 31 5.89 -6.53 7.03
CA TYR A 31 4.60 -6.56 6.33
C TYR A 31 4.09 -5.15 6.05
N SER A 32 3.35 -5.00 4.95
CA SER A 32 2.86 -3.67 4.56
C SER A 32 1.71 -3.20 5.45
N VAL A 33 1.78 -1.94 5.86
CA VAL A 33 0.70 -1.20 6.52
C VAL A 33 0.38 0.06 5.73
N VAL A 34 -0.88 0.50 5.78
CA VAL A 34 -1.32 1.72 5.11
C VAL A 34 -1.22 2.91 6.06
N LYS A 35 -0.39 3.90 5.74
CA LYS A 35 -0.22 5.14 6.53
C LYS A 35 -1.39 6.08 6.35
N VAL A 36 -1.90 6.16 5.13
CA VAL A 36 -3.00 7.05 4.74
C VAL A 36 -4.10 6.22 4.08
N PRO A 37 -5.05 5.65 4.86
CA PRO A 37 -6.12 4.80 4.32
C PRO A 37 -7.07 5.53 3.37
N GLU A 38 -7.23 6.84 3.53
CA GLU A 38 -8.05 7.69 2.67
C GLU A 38 -7.15 8.83 2.13
N PRO A 39 -6.30 8.55 1.13
CA PRO A 39 -5.38 9.54 0.59
C PRO A 39 -6.15 10.70 -0.06
N GLY A 40 -5.67 11.92 0.20
CA GLY A 40 -6.15 13.11 -0.49
C GLY A 40 -5.68 13.15 -1.95
N PRO A 41 -6.13 14.14 -2.74
CA PRO A 41 -5.85 14.23 -4.18
C PRO A 41 -4.38 14.09 -4.56
N ASP A 42 -3.47 14.67 -3.77
CA ASP A 42 -2.03 14.65 -4.02
C ASP A 42 -1.39 13.27 -3.80
N LEU A 43 -2.10 12.35 -3.14
CA LEU A 43 -1.63 11.01 -2.79
C LEU A 43 -2.38 9.89 -3.52
N GLU A 44 -3.37 10.21 -4.35
CA GLU A 44 -4.15 9.20 -5.08
C GLU A 44 -3.30 8.44 -6.10
N GLU A 45 -2.42 9.14 -6.81
CA GLU A 45 -1.51 8.53 -7.80
C GLU A 45 -0.44 7.66 -7.10
N PRO A 46 0.32 8.15 -6.10
CA PRO A 46 1.21 7.30 -5.30
C PRO A 46 0.51 6.08 -4.69
N ALA A 47 -0.72 6.23 -4.19
CA ALA A 47 -1.48 5.11 -3.66
C ALA A 47 -1.72 4.03 -4.73
N ARG A 48 -2.12 4.42 -5.94
CA ARG A 48 -2.33 3.49 -7.05
C ARG A 48 -1.03 2.83 -7.51
N GLU A 49 0.06 3.60 -7.60
CA GLU A 49 1.37 3.07 -7.98
C GLU A 49 1.90 2.04 -6.98
N GLY A 50 1.84 2.35 -5.68
CA GLY A 50 2.28 1.42 -4.65
C GLY A 50 1.40 0.16 -4.56
N ALA A 51 0.09 0.27 -4.82
CA ALA A 51 -0.80 -0.89 -4.94
C ALA A 51 -0.41 -1.78 -6.14
N ALA A 52 -0.16 -1.17 -7.30
CA ALA A 52 0.24 -1.87 -8.52
C ALA A 52 1.63 -2.52 -8.42
N ALA A 53 2.51 -1.99 -7.58
CA ALA A 53 3.83 -2.54 -7.31
C ALA A 53 3.79 -3.83 -6.47
N CYS A 54 2.65 -4.17 -5.83
CA CYS A 54 2.53 -5.37 -5.03
C CYS A 54 2.52 -6.64 -5.91
N PRO A 55 3.53 -7.53 -5.83
CA PRO A 55 3.65 -8.68 -6.72
C PRO A 55 2.57 -9.75 -6.47
N VAL A 56 2.02 -9.79 -5.25
CA VAL A 56 0.97 -10.72 -4.82
C VAL A 56 -0.41 -10.08 -4.74
N GLN A 57 -0.54 -8.82 -5.19
CA GLN A 57 -1.80 -8.08 -5.21
C GLN A 57 -2.54 -8.04 -3.86
N ALA A 58 -1.80 -7.90 -2.76
CA ALA A 58 -2.37 -7.80 -1.41
C ALA A 58 -3.09 -6.47 -1.11
N ILE A 59 -2.99 -5.48 -2.01
CA ILE A 59 -3.48 -4.12 -1.78
C ILE A 59 -4.70 -3.87 -2.64
N THR A 60 -5.80 -3.43 -2.02
CA THR A 60 -7.04 -3.07 -2.73
C THR A 60 -7.33 -1.58 -2.61
N ILE A 61 -7.96 -1.04 -3.65
CA ILE A 61 -8.42 0.35 -3.71
C ILE A 61 -9.91 0.33 -4.06
N SER A 62 -10.73 0.95 -3.21
CA SER A 62 -12.17 1.16 -3.42
C SER A 62 -12.50 2.67 -3.47
N GLU A 63 -13.69 3.03 -3.97
CA GLU A 63 -14.13 4.44 -4.07
C GLU A 63 -14.57 5.04 -2.73
#